data_AF-A0A8H7VM77-F1
#
_entry.id   AF-A0A8H7VM77-F1
#
_cell.length_a   1.000
_cell.length_b   1.000
_cell.length_c   1.000
_cell.angle_alpha   90.00
_cell.angle_beta   90.00
_cell.angle_gamma   90.00
#
_symmetry.space_group_name_H-M   'P 1'
#
loop_
_entity.id
_entity.type
_entity.pdbx_description
1 polymer ?
#
loop_
_entity_poly.entity_id
_entity_poly.type
_entity_poly.pdbx_seq_one_letter_code
_entity_poly.pdbx_strand_id
1 'polypeptide(L)'
;MPTIRIIDGDDSNEEELQTNDQSLCNICQKQFANYVCPRCNLRYCSLGCYKDIQHADCTESFYKDSITEEIRSRGTSEEDKQNMLQLLRRFEAENDQQATKSGTDEDEDEEEDVDDLHERFANIDLDNADEDAIWALLSEEERKEFESLLQHHHENGDDSNIPLPEYHPWWKEENNGFNKKVKIILQDEDHEEEERSVMPKLPTPLPDLEAMMKPKSPPGLESDLIWSLMHTTMVYCYVMRHFLGDIREEVKDTLSVVSKLSKSTLFSSTSGYAYGNPTEVLYDLVNDILDYEEEDSTSNNMSRRTSLMLVLLDDSLLVLEKQDALIRAIGDLWKLLEAGTKKVDKTTRKSCFLAARKAYFYLAYAVYISKNHGLERMKLLAMAERERLLLEEQAFDRQRKIAEQAIEMQQKQNKPKITDVL
;
A
#
# COMPACT_ATOMS: atom_id res chain seq x y z
N MET A 1 47.98 -38.30 1.51
CA MET A 1 48.21 -37.54 0.25
C MET A 1 48.38 -38.57 -0.85
N PRO A 2 47.93 -38.39 -2.11
CA PRO A 2 47.44 -37.18 -2.77
C PRO A 2 46.21 -37.39 -3.71
N THR A 3 45.74 -36.27 -4.29
CA THR A 3 45.24 -36.05 -5.67
C THR A 3 43.89 -36.60 -6.16
N ILE A 4 42.98 -35.62 -6.32
CA ILE A 4 41.90 -35.56 -7.31
C ILE A 4 42.47 -35.67 -8.74
N ARG A 5 41.83 -36.46 -9.61
CA ARG A 5 41.96 -36.40 -11.07
C ARG A 5 40.60 -36.05 -11.67
N ILE A 6 40.58 -34.98 -12.46
CA ILE A 6 39.48 -34.59 -13.36
C ILE A 6 39.74 -35.28 -14.70
N ILE A 7 38.70 -35.82 -15.33
CA ILE A 7 38.71 -36.19 -16.75
C ILE A 7 37.40 -35.67 -17.35
N ASP A 8 37.53 -34.71 -18.26
CA ASP A 8 36.51 -34.31 -19.24
C ASP A 8 36.51 -35.29 -20.43
N GLY A 9 35.35 -35.43 -21.10
CA GLY A 9 35.29 -35.83 -22.52
C GLY A 9 34.37 -37.01 -22.87
N ASP A 10 33.12 -36.65 -23.21
CA ASP A 10 32.34 -37.07 -24.39
C ASP A 10 32.14 -38.55 -24.81
N ASP A 11 30.84 -38.88 -24.91
CA ASP A 11 30.11 -39.45 -26.05
C ASP A 11 29.82 -40.97 -26.19
N SER A 12 28.52 -41.21 -26.44
CA SER A 12 27.85 -42.33 -27.13
C SER A 12 27.57 -43.71 -26.46
N ASN A 13 26.25 -43.91 -26.25
CA ASN A 13 25.40 -45.08 -26.52
C ASN A 13 25.31 -46.35 -25.64
N GLU A 14 24.03 -46.60 -25.30
CA GLU A 14 23.29 -47.88 -25.26
C GLU A 14 23.25 -48.73 -23.97
N GLU A 15 22.14 -48.52 -23.24
CA GLU A 15 21.21 -49.51 -22.66
C GLU A 15 21.76 -50.78 -22.00
N GLU A 16 21.76 -50.80 -20.67
CA GLU A 16 21.29 -51.96 -19.89
C GLU A 16 20.34 -51.48 -18.78
N LEU A 17 19.04 -51.79 -18.93
CA LEU A 17 18.00 -51.54 -17.93
C LEU A 17 18.28 -52.33 -16.65
N GLN A 18 18.82 -51.67 -15.63
CA GLN A 18 18.72 -52.14 -14.25
C GLN A 18 17.33 -51.79 -13.72
N THR A 19 16.49 -52.81 -13.53
CA THR A 19 15.19 -52.74 -12.89
C THR A 19 15.35 -52.28 -11.45
N ASN A 20 15.36 -50.97 -11.26
CA ASN A 20 15.36 -50.36 -9.94
C ASN A 20 13.91 -50.35 -9.46
N ASP A 21 13.63 -51.13 -8.43
CA ASP A 21 12.32 -51.29 -7.80
C ASP A 21 11.96 -49.99 -7.06
N GLN A 22 11.63 -48.95 -7.84
CA GLN A 22 11.39 -47.60 -7.35
C GLN A 22 10.02 -47.55 -6.66
N SER A 23 10.03 -47.80 -5.35
CA SER A 23 8.87 -47.61 -4.50
C SER A 23 8.51 -46.12 -4.42
N LEU A 24 7.22 -45.80 -4.55
CA LEU A 24 6.69 -44.46 -4.35
C LEU A 24 6.92 -43.99 -2.90
N CYS A 25 6.99 -42.67 -2.71
CA CYS A 25 7.02 -42.02 -1.41
C CYS A 25 5.80 -42.45 -0.59
N ASN A 26 6.01 -42.95 0.63
CA ASN A 26 4.94 -43.42 1.49
C ASN A 26 4.07 -42.29 2.06
N ILE A 27 4.47 -41.03 1.88
CA ILE A 27 3.77 -39.84 2.39
C ILE A 27 2.95 -39.20 1.27
N CYS A 28 3.62 -38.78 0.18
CA CYS A 28 2.92 -38.08 -0.90
C CYS A 28 2.38 -39.00 -1.99
N GLN A 29 2.89 -40.23 -2.12
CA GLN A 29 2.58 -41.21 -3.19
C GLN A 29 2.68 -40.70 -4.64
N LYS A 30 3.19 -39.48 -4.83
CA LYS A 30 3.25 -38.76 -6.12
C LYS A 30 4.63 -38.87 -6.81
N GLN A 31 5.67 -39.17 -6.03
CA GLN A 31 7.06 -39.21 -6.50
C GLN A 31 7.77 -40.44 -5.93
N PHE A 32 8.79 -40.93 -6.62
CA PHE A 32 9.63 -42.03 -6.11
C PHE A 32 10.37 -41.62 -4.84
N ALA A 33 10.50 -42.55 -3.90
CA ALA A 33 11.21 -42.28 -2.65
C ALA A 33 12.72 -42.25 -2.89
N ASN A 34 13.36 -41.14 -2.51
CA ASN A 34 14.81 -40.94 -2.65
C ASN A 34 15.56 -41.18 -1.32
N TYR A 35 14.83 -41.21 -0.20
CA TYR A 35 15.40 -41.25 1.14
C TYR A 35 14.61 -42.21 2.04
N VAL A 36 15.26 -42.74 3.07
CA VAL A 36 14.66 -43.64 4.06
C VAL A 36 14.99 -43.14 5.45
N CYS A 37 13.97 -42.96 6.30
CA CYS A 37 14.17 -42.54 7.69
C CYS A 37 14.86 -43.66 8.48
N PRO A 38 16.00 -43.42 9.15
CA PRO A 38 16.72 -44.47 9.89
C PRO A 38 16.00 -44.92 11.17
N ARG A 39 15.01 -44.16 11.67
CA ARG A 39 14.27 -44.47 12.91
C ARG A 39 13.06 -45.37 12.66
N CYS A 40 12.26 -45.07 11.63
CA CYS A 40 11.03 -45.80 11.32
C CYS A 40 11.05 -46.54 9.98
N ASN A 41 12.17 -46.46 9.24
CA ASN A 41 12.37 -47.06 7.92
C ASN A 41 11.37 -46.59 6.85
N LEU A 42 10.72 -45.44 7.07
CA LEU A 42 9.76 -44.86 6.15
C LEU A 42 10.47 -44.22 4.96
N ARG A 43 9.99 -44.51 3.74
CA ARG A 43 10.58 -44.01 2.48
C ARG A 43 9.89 -42.72 2.03
N TYR A 44 10.66 -41.67 1.76
CA TYR A 44 10.15 -40.35 1.39
C TYR A 44 10.93 -39.70 0.23
N CYS A 45 10.31 -38.77 -0.51
CA CYS A 45 10.93 -38.17 -1.70
C CYS A 45 11.76 -36.90 -1.43
N SER A 46 11.40 -36.11 -0.40
CA SER A 46 12.01 -34.80 -0.12
C SER A 46 11.88 -34.39 1.35
N LEU A 47 12.60 -33.34 1.76
CA LEU A 47 12.50 -32.75 3.09
C LEU A 47 11.08 -32.26 3.44
N GLY A 48 10.27 -31.89 2.43
CA GLY A 48 8.87 -31.53 2.65
C GLY A 48 8.06 -32.73 3.15
N CYS A 49 8.26 -33.91 2.56
CA CYS A 49 7.65 -35.14 3.09
C CYS A 49 8.29 -35.58 4.42
N TYR A 50 9.58 -35.30 4.65
CA TYR A 50 10.19 -35.62 5.95
C TYR A 50 9.55 -34.87 7.12
N LYS A 51 9.13 -33.62 6.92
CA LYS A 51 8.49 -32.74 7.91
C LYS A 51 6.95 -32.80 7.90
N ASP A 52 6.38 -33.73 7.15
CA ASP A 52 4.93 -33.89 7.08
C ASP A 52 4.37 -34.41 8.42
N ILE A 53 3.10 -34.09 8.70
CA ILE A 53 2.39 -34.53 9.90
C ILE A 53 2.44 -36.06 10.05
N GLN A 54 2.45 -36.81 8.94
CA GLN A 54 2.53 -38.27 8.99
C GLN A 54 3.90 -38.81 9.44
N HIS A 55 4.92 -37.96 9.54
CA HIS A 55 6.25 -38.29 10.05
C HIS A 55 6.67 -37.34 11.21
N ALA A 56 5.70 -36.73 11.89
CA ALA A 56 5.93 -35.81 13.01
C ALA A 56 6.68 -36.47 14.18
N ASP A 57 6.28 -37.67 14.62
CA ASP A 57 6.87 -38.35 15.79
C ASP A 57 8.39 -38.60 15.65
N CYS A 58 8.86 -38.92 14.45
CA CYS A 58 10.28 -39.16 14.17
C CYS A 58 11.07 -37.86 13.98
N THR A 59 10.42 -36.80 13.49
CA THR A 59 11.06 -35.48 13.34
C THR A 59 11.16 -34.76 14.67
N GLU A 60 10.10 -34.75 15.47
CA GLU A 60 10.06 -34.12 16.78
C GLU A 60 11.07 -34.77 17.73
N SER A 61 11.14 -36.11 17.77
CA SER A 61 12.14 -36.81 18.60
C SER A 61 13.57 -36.49 18.16
N PHE A 62 13.87 -36.38 16.87
CA PHE A 62 15.20 -36.01 16.38
C PHE A 62 15.58 -34.56 16.73
N TYR A 63 14.63 -33.62 16.61
CA TYR A 63 14.84 -32.22 16.99
C TYR A 63 15.01 -32.09 18.50
N LYS A 64 14.20 -32.78 19.29
CA LYS A 64 14.29 -32.81 20.75
C LYS A 64 15.61 -33.41 21.23
N ASP A 65 16.05 -34.52 20.62
CA ASP A 65 17.34 -35.13 20.93
C ASP A 65 18.51 -34.19 20.58
N SER A 66 18.46 -33.54 19.41
CA SER A 66 19.50 -32.58 18.98
C SER A 66 19.58 -31.35 19.88
N ILE A 67 18.42 -30.79 20.27
CA ILE A 67 18.33 -29.62 21.15
C ILE A 67 18.75 -30.00 22.58
N THR A 68 18.30 -31.16 23.10
CA THR A 68 18.69 -31.60 24.45
C THR A 68 20.17 -31.97 24.53
N GLU A 69 20.76 -32.48 23.46
CA GLU A 69 22.21 -32.73 23.39
C GLU A 69 23.00 -31.42 23.29
N GLU A 70 22.51 -30.42 22.56
CA GLU A 70 23.12 -29.08 22.52
C GLU A 70 23.02 -28.37 23.89
N ILE A 71 21.87 -28.47 24.57
CA ILE A 71 21.68 -27.93 25.93
C ILE A 71 22.57 -28.65 26.95
N ARG A 72 22.73 -29.98 26.86
CA ARG A 72 23.67 -30.72 27.72
C ARG A 72 25.13 -30.36 27.44
N SER A 73 25.47 -30.01 26.20
CA SER A 73 26.82 -29.60 25.82
C SER A 73 27.19 -28.20 26.34
N ARG A 74 26.19 -27.34 26.59
CA ARG A 74 26.34 -26.07 27.29
C ARG A 74 26.16 -26.31 28.79
N GLY A 75 27.24 -26.65 29.48
CA GLY A 75 27.23 -26.85 30.94
C GLY A 75 26.79 -25.59 31.69
N THR A 76 25.50 -25.51 32.04
CA THR A 76 24.92 -24.46 32.88
C THR A 76 24.87 -24.95 34.33
N SER A 77 25.33 -24.12 35.27
CA SER A 77 25.39 -24.45 36.70
C SER A 77 23.98 -24.68 37.25
N GLU A 78 23.81 -25.59 38.22
CA GLU A 78 22.53 -25.76 38.93
C GLU A 78 22.08 -24.49 39.67
N GLU A 79 23.03 -23.59 39.97
CA GLU A 79 22.75 -22.28 40.54
C GLU A 79 22.03 -21.36 39.54
N ASP A 80 22.40 -21.41 38.26
CA ASP A 80 21.75 -20.62 37.20
C ASP A 80 20.33 -21.12 36.91
N LYS A 81 20.11 -22.44 36.98
CA LYS A 81 18.76 -23.03 36.88
C LYS A 81 17.88 -22.63 38.06
N GLN A 82 18.41 -22.63 39.27
CA GLN A 82 17.66 -22.20 40.45
C GLN A 82 17.34 -20.70 40.40
N ASN A 83 18.27 -19.86 39.95
CA ASN A 83 18.02 -18.43 39.76
C ASN A 83 16.96 -18.17 38.67
N MET A 84 17.00 -18.90 37.55
CA MET A 84 15.99 -18.80 36.49
C MET A 84 14.60 -19.24 36.98
N LEU A 85 14.51 -20.34 37.73
CA LEU A 85 13.27 -20.83 38.33
C LEU A 85 12.75 -19.93 39.47
N GLN A 86 13.64 -19.19 40.13
CA GLN A 86 13.26 -18.21 41.14
C GLN A 86 12.75 -16.92 40.50
N LEU A 87 13.32 -16.51 39.37
CA LEU A 87 12.87 -15.36 38.60
C LEU A 87 11.50 -15.60 37.97
N LEU A 88 11.27 -16.78 37.38
CA LEU A 88 9.96 -17.17 36.82
C LEU A 88 8.87 -17.19 37.89
N ARG A 89 9.13 -17.77 39.07
CA ARG A 89 8.16 -17.77 40.18
C ARG A 89 7.88 -16.39 40.76
N ARG A 90 8.87 -15.49 40.71
CA ARG A 90 8.70 -14.10 41.15
C ARG A 90 7.80 -13.33 40.17
N PHE A 91 7.96 -13.60 38.87
CA PHE A 91 7.15 -13.03 37.81
C PHE A 91 5.69 -13.50 37.88
N GLU A 92 5.46 -14.80 38.09
CA GLU A 92 4.10 -15.35 38.30
C GLU A 92 3.43 -14.77 39.55
N ALA A 93 4.17 -14.61 40.66
CA ALA A 93 3.64 -14.06 41.89
C ALA A 93 3.37 -12.53 41.83
N GLU A 94 4.08 -11.79 40.98
CA GLU A 94 3.83 -10.37 40.71
C GLU A 94 2.62 -10.18 39.79
N ASN A 95 2.40 -11.09 38.83
CA ASN A 95 1.24 -11.08 37.95
C ASN A 95 -0.06 -11.46 38.68
N ASP A 96 -0.02 -12.47 39.58
CA ASP A 96 -1.20 -12.89 40.35
C ASP A 96 -1.64 -11.87 41.43
N GLN A 97 -0.72 -11.02 41.90
CA GLN A 97 -1.00 -9.97 42.89
C GLN A 97 -1.53 -8.67 42.27
N GLN A 98 -1.42 -8.51 40.94
CA GLN A 98 -2.01 -7.38 40.21
C GLN A 98 -3.47 -7.61 39.81
N ALA A 99 -3.95 -8.86 39.85
CA ALA A 99 -5.33 -9.23 39.54
C ALA A 99 -6.28 -9.35 40.75
N THR A 100 -5.80 -9.19 42.00
CA THR A 100 -6.63 -9.39 43.20
C THR A 100 -6.31 -8.45 44.37
N LYS A 101 -6.42 -7.12 44.19
CA LYS A 101 -6.74 -6.12 45.25
C LYS A 101 -6.70 -4.69 44.72
N SER A 102 -7.85 -4.19 44.26
CA SER A 102 -8.37 -2.92 44.77
C SER A 102 -9.86 -2.82 44.44
N GLY A 103 -10.69 -3.28 45.36
CA GLY A 103 -12.09 -2.93 45.42
C GLY A 103 -12.32 -2.01 46.62
N THR A 104 -13.22 -1.04 46.41
CA THR A 104 -13.84 -0.04 47.31
C THR A 104 -13.17 1.34 47.39
N ASP A 105 -13.56 2.23 46.49
CA ASP A 105 -14.42 3.37 46.84
C ASP A 105 -15.44 3.59 45.70
N GLU A 106 -16.67 3.92 46.08
CA GLU A 106 -17.85 4.06 45.23
C GLU A 106 -17.72 5.25 44.27
N ASP A 107 -17.79 4.99 42.97
CA ASP A 107 -18.38 5.88 41.97
C ASP A 107 -18.85 4.98 40.80
N GLU A 108 -20.17 4.86 40.66
CA GLU A 108 -20.82 4.23 39.51
C GLU A 108 -20.65 5.16 38.30
N ASP A 109 -19.85 4.77 37.31
CA ASP A 109 -19.98 5.25 35.93
C ASP A 109 -19.42 4.18 34.96
N GLU A 110 -20.20 3.92 33.92
CA GLU A 110 -20.19 2.82 32.93
C GLU A 110 -18.82 2.52 32.26
N GLU A 111 -18.28 1.30 32.49
CA GLU A 111 -17.31 0.66 31.58
C GLU A 111 -18.09 -0.26 30.61
N GLU A 112 -18.48 0.26 29.45
CA GLU A 112 -19.08 -0.53 28.37
C GLU A 112 -18.01 -1.39 27.65
N ASP A 113 -18.07 -2.70 27.86
CA ASP A 113 -17.89 -3.82 26.90
C ASP A 113 -16.86 -3.72 25.75
N VAL A 114 -15.71 -3.07 25.92
CA VAL A 114 -14.66 -3.03 24.88
C VAL A 114 -13.92 -4.38 24.71
N ASP A 115 -14.05 -5.29 25.68
CA ASP A 115 -13.33 -6.58 25.70
C ASP A 115 -14.00 -7.70 24.87
N ASP A 116 -15.32 -7.64 24.57
CA ASP A 116 -16.05 -8.76 23.94
C ASP A 116 -15.74 -8.91 22.43
N LEU A 117 -15.64 -7.80 21.68
CA LEU A 117 -15.46 -7.85 20.22
C LEU A 117 -14.06 -8.36 19.83
N HIS A 118 -13.01 -7.91 20.52
CA HIS A 118 -11.64 -8.34 20.23
C HIS A 118 -11.44 -9.83 20.49
N GLU A 119 -12.03 -10.38 21.55
CA GLU A 119 -12.01 -11.82 21.83
C GLU A 119 -12.75 -12.64 20.77
N ARG A 120 -13.90 -12.15 20.29
CA ARG A 120 -14.71 -12.81 19.25
C ARG A 120 -14.00 -12.86 17.89
N PHE A 121 -13.20 -11.84 17.58
CA PHE A 121 -12.44 -11.74 16.32
C PHE A 121 -11.03 -12.33 16.39
N ALA A 122 -10.53 -12.70 17.58
CA ALA A 122 -9.14 -13.17 17.76
C ALA A 122 -8.74 -14.41 16.93
N ASN A 123 -9.72 -15.23 16.51
CA ASN A 123 -9.46 -16.48 15.79
C ASN A 123 -10.00 -16.51 14.36
N ILE A 124 -10.54 -15.39 13.84
CA ILE A 124 -11.02 -15.35 12.46
C ILE A 124 -9.91 -14.85 11.53
N ASP A 125 -9.67 -15.62 10.48
CA ASP A 125 -8.79 -15.20 9.38
C ASP A 125 -9.58 -14.26 8.45
N LEU A 126 -9.47 -12.96 8.67
CA LEU A 126 -10.22 -11.94 7.92
C LEU A 126 -9.94 -11.96 6.41
N ASP A 127 -8.79 -12.47 5.98
CA ASP A 127 -8.41 -12.51 4.57
C ASP A 127 -9.11 -13.63 3.79
N ASN A 128 -9.56 -14.69 4.50
CA ASN A 128 -10.17 -15.88 3.90
C ASN A 128 -11.55 -16.21 4.46
N ALA A 129 -12.04 -15.44 5.43
CA ALA A 129 -13.33 -15.64 6.04
C ALA A 129 -14.47 -15.28 5.08
N ASP A 130 -15.54 -16.06 5.18
CA ASP A 130 -16.79 -15.80 4.47
C ASP A 130 -17.52 -14.60 5.08
N GLU A 131 -18.19 -13.80 4.25
CA GLU A 131 -18.91 -12.58 4.67
C GLU A 131 -19.94 -12.90 5.77
N ASP A 132 -20.66 -14.01 5.61
CA ASP A 132 -21.64 -14.50 6.59
C ASP A 132 -20.99 -14.91 7.91
N ALA A 133 -19.75 -15.38 7.89
CA ALA A 133 -19.02 -15.79 9.10
C ALA A 133 -18.56 -14.56 9.90
N ILE A 134 -18.10 -13.51 9.22
CA ILE A 134 -17.76 -12.22 9.84
C ILE A 134 -19.01 -11.57 10.41
N TRP A 135 -20.11 -11.59 9.65
CA TRP A 135 -21.40 -11.06 10.10
C TRP A 135 -21.94 -11.81 11.32
N ALA A 136 -21.81 -13.15 11.33
CA ALA A 136 -22.21 -14.00 12.44
C ALA A 136 -21.47 -13.67 13.75
N LEU A 137 -20.22 -13.20 13.63
CA LEU A 137 -19.40 -12.82 14.77
C LEU A 137 -19.75 -11.46 15.36
N LEU A 138 -20.59 -10.64 14.74
CA LEU A 138 -21.15 -9.40 15.29
C LEU A 138 -22.43 -9.68 16.10
N SER A 139 -22.66 -8.91 17.16
CA SER A 139 -23.82 -9.01 18.04
C SER A 139 -25.01 -8.37 17.35
N GLU A 140 -26.22 -8.60 17.87
CA GLU A 140 -27.41 -7.96 17.31
C GLU A 140 -27.38 -6.42 17.43
N GLU A 141 -26.66 -5.88 18.42
CA GLU A 141 -26.53 -4.44 18.62
C GLU A 141 -25.53 -3.84 17.63
N GLU A 142 -24.36 -4.47 17.47
CA GLU A 142 -23.33 -4.07 16.49
C GLU A 142 -23.83 -4.19 15.05
N ARG A 143 -24.61 -5.23 14.73
CA ARG A 143 -25.24 -5.36 13.40
C ARG A 143 -26.23 -4.24 13.14
N LYS A 144 -27.05 -3.89 14.13
CA LYS A 144 -28.01 -2.79 14.00
C LYS A 144 -27.32 -1.44 13.88
N GLU A 145 -26.21 -1.25 14.59
CA GLU A 145 -25.40 -0.03 14.46
C GLU A 145 -24.81 0.07 13.05
N PHE A 146 -24.22 -1.02 12.54
CA PHE A 146 -23.69 -1.10 11.17
C PHE A 146 -24.78 -0.88 10.11
N GLU A 147 -25.94 -1.53 10.24
CA GLU A 147 -27.09 -1.33 9.34
C GLU A 147 -27.64 0.10 9.43
N SER A 148 -27.70 0.69 10.62
CA SER A 148 -28.15 2.07 10.83
C SER A 148 -27.19 3.08 10.20
N LEU A 149 -25.87 2.84 10.30
CA LEU A 149 -24.87 3.60 9.57
C LEU A 149 -25.17 3.50 8.07
N LEU A 150 -25.21 2.30 7.49
CA LEU A 150 -25.51 2.07 6.07
C LEU A 150 -26.83 2.69 5.59
N GLN A 151 -27.90 2.64 6.39
CA GLN A 151 -29.21 3.17 6.00
C GLN A 151 -29.24 4.70 6.01
N HIS A 152 -28.60 5.35 6.99
CA HIS A 152 -28.42 6.80 6.99
C HIS A 152 -27.53 7.28 5.82
N HIS A 153 -26.65 6.42 5.30
CA HIS A 153 -25.84 6.70 4.10
C HIS A 153 -26.67 6.64 2.81
N HIS A 154 -27.56 5.64 2.66
CA HIS A 154 -28.33 5.42 1.42
C HIS A 154 -29.43 6.48 1.15
N GLU A 155 -29.90 7.18 2.19
CA GLU A 155 -30.93 8.23 2.09
C GLU A 155 -30.35 9.63 1.82
N ASN A 156 -29.10 9.89 2.23
CA ASN A 156 -28.48 11.22 2.11
C ASN A 156 -27.54 11.37 0.90
N GLY A 157 -27.14 10.26 0.25
CA GLY A 157 -26.32 10.30 -0.97
C GLY A 157 -24.95 10.97 -0.80
N ASP A 158 -24.46 11.05 0.44
CA ASP A 158 -23.21 11.69 0.82
C ASP A 158 -22.29 10.64 1.47
N ASP A 159 -21.38 10.09 0.66
CA ASP A 159 -20.35 9.12 1.08
C ASP A 159 -19.36 9.71 2.10
N SER A 160 -19.43 11.02 2.36
CA SER A 160 -18.50 11.75 3.25
C SER A 160 -18.67 11.45 4.74
N ASN A 161 -19.74 10.75 5.15
CA ASN A 161 -20.11 10.59 6.57
C ASN A 161 -19.92 9.17 7.12
N ILE A 162 -19.35 8.26 6.34
CA ILE A 162 -18.80 7.01 6.90
C ILE A 162 -17.58 7.43 7.72
N PRO A 163 -17.46 7.05 9.00
CA PRO A 163 -16.25 7.32 9.80
C PRO A 163 -15.09 6.43 9.31
N LEU A 164 -14.66 6.65 8.08
CA LEU A 164 -13.39 6.15 7.58
C LEU A 164 -12.27 6.96 8.25
N PRO A 165 -11.13 6.33 8.57
CA PRO A 165 -9.98 7.05 9.11
C PRO A 165 -9.66 8.27 8.22
N GLU A 166 -9.64 9.47 8.80
CA GLU A 166 -9.29 10.68 8.04
C GLU A 166 -7.81 10.59 7.64
N TYR A 167 -7.56 10.20 6.38
CA TYR A 167 -6.20 10.17 5.87
C TYR A 167 -5.68 11.60 5.70
N HIS A 168 -4.68 11.94 6.51
CA HIS A 168 -3.90 13.16 6.37
C HIS A 168 -2.62 12.87 5.57
N PRO A 169 -2.49 13.36 4.32
CA PRO A 169 -1.28 13.15 3.56
C PRO A 169 -0.06 13.77 4.24
N TRP A 170 1.07 13.08 4.20
CA TRP A 170 2.32 13.53 4.83
C TRP A 170 2.80 14.90 4.33
N TRP A 171 2.41 15.31 3.12
CA TRP A 171 2.72 16.64 2.59
C TRP A 171 1.82 17.76 3.16
N LYS A 172 0.76 17.44 3.92
CA LYS A 172 -0.04 18.43 4.66
C LYS A 172 0.43 18.65 6.10
N GLU A 173 1.27 17.76 6.65
CA GLU A 173 1.78 17.93 8.01
C GLU A 173 2.72 19.14 8.13
N GLU A 174 2.63 19.92 9.20
CA GLU A 174 3.58 21.01 9.43
C GLU A 174 5.02 20.46 9.55
N ASN A 175 6.02 21.29 9.24
CA ASN A 175 7.45 20.91 9.17
C ASN A 175 8.05 20.26 10.45
N ASN A 176 7.27 20.08 11.51
CA ASN A 176 7.66 19.28 12.69
C ASN A 176 7.29 17.78 12.56
N GLY A 177 6.59 17.36 11.49
CA GLY A 177 6.25 15.97 11.18
C GLY A 177 7.43 15.11 10.71
N PHE A 178 8.64 15.66 10.59
CA PHE A 178 9.86 14.91 10.21
C PHE A 178 10.14 13.68 11.08
N ASN A 179 9.54 13.62 12.27
CA ASN A 179 9.66 12.52 13.24
C ASN A 179 8.32 11.96 13.73
N LYS A 180 7.17 12.27 13.09
CA LYS A 180 5.89 11.68 13.51
C LYS A 180 5.89 10.22 13.07
N LYS A 181 6.17 9.35 14.03
CA LYS A 181 6.12 7.90 13.91
C LYS A 181 4.70 7.47 14.24
N VAL A 182 4.06 6.75 13.32
CA VAL A 182 2.76 6.14 13.60
C VAL A 182 3.02 4.77 14.19
N LYS A 183 2.40 4.48 15.34
CA LYS A 183 2.37 3.14 15.89
C LYS A 183 1.45 2.29 15.02
N ILE A 184 2.01 1.29 14.35
CA ILE A 184 1.23 0.24 13.71
C ILE A 184 1.04 -0.84 14.77
N ILE A 185 -0.20 -1.07 15.20
CA ILE A 185 -0.53 -2.22 16.04
C ILE A 185 -0.57 -3.41 15.08
N LEU A 186 0.52 -4.17 15.01
CA LEU A 186 0.53 -5.46 14.32
C LEU A 186 -0.08 -6.49 15.27
N GLN A 187 -1.08 -7.24 14.82
CA GLN A 187 -1.81 -8.25 15.58
C GLN A 187 -1.02 -9.57 15.79
N ASP A 188 0.31 -9.51 15.92
CA ASP A 188 1.13 -10.70 16.14
C ASP A 188 2.09 -10.48 17.32
N GLU A 189 1.98 -11.33 18.34
CA GLU A 189 2.65 -11.24 19.66
C GLU A 189 4.19 -11.30 19.63
N ASP A 190 4.84 -11.38 18.46
CA ASP A 190 6.29 -11.59 18.32
C ASP A 190 7.01 -10.56 17.41
N HIS A 191 6.34 -9.49 16.96
CA HIS A 191 6.98 -8.47 16.12
C HIS A 191 7.24 -7.15 16.89
N GLU A 192 8.52 -6.78 16.99
CA GLU A 192 8.97 -5.48 17.52
C GLU A 192 8.12 -4.34 16.93
N GLU A 193 7.63 -3.42 17.79
CA GLU A 193 6.87 -2.23 17.38
C GLU A 193 7.61 -1.46 16.27
N GLU A 194 7.27 -1.69 14.99
CA GLU A 194 7.88 -0.98 13.86
C GLU A 194 7.28 0.43 13.77
N GLU A 195 7.96 1.40 14.40
CA GLU A 195 7.70 2.82 14.20
C GLU A 195 7.97 3.22 12.73
N ARG A 196 6.93 3.25 11.89
CA ARG A 196 7.04 3.73 10.51
C ARG A 196 6.81 5.25 10.45
N SER A 197 7.75 5.94 9.80
CA SER A 197 7.61 7.36 9.44
C SER A 197 6.56 7.49 8.33
N VAL A 198 5.58 8.37 8.52
CA VAL A 198 4.53 8.66 7.51
C VAL A 198 5.15 9.25 6.23
N MET A 199 6.22 10.05 6.37
CA MET A 199 6.94 10.59 5.23
C MET A 199 7.90 9.54 4.64
N PRO A 200 7.92 9.36 3.30
CA PRO A 200 8.85 8.44 2.65
C PRO A 200 10.31 8.83 2.88
N LYS A 201 11.17 7.81 3.01
CA LYS A 201 12.61 7.98 3.19
C LYS A 201 13.26 8.54 1.93
N LEU A 202 14.14 9.53 2.10
CA LEU A 202 14.94 10.08 1.00
C LEU A 202 15.76 8.96 0.33
N PRO A 203 15.68 8.80 -1.00
CA PRO A 203 16.50 7.82 -1.71
C PRO A 203 17.99 8.08 -1.51
N THR A 204 18.75 7.02 -1.23
CA THR A 204 20.20 7.08 -1.09
C THR A 204 20.83 5.89 -1.82
N PRO A 205 21.85 6.10 -2.69
CA PRO A 205 22.35 7.40 -3.17
C PRO A 205 21.34 8.11 -4.08
N LEU A 206 21.45 9.44 -4.17
CA LEU A 206 20.63 10.21 -5.11
C LEU A 206 21.14 10.02 -6.56
N PRO A 207 20.25 9.79 -7.53
CA PRO A 207 20.65 9.65 -8.92
C PRO A 207 21.16 10.95 -9.53
N ASP A 208 22.06 10.80 -10.51
CA ASP A 208 22.63 11.91 -11.28
C ASP A 208 22.10 11.88 -12.72
N LEU A 209 21.31 12.89 -13.08
CA LEU A 209 20.73 13.03 -14.41
C LEU A 209 21.81 13.26 -15.49
N GLU A 210 22.84 14.04 -15.20
CA GLU A 210 23.86 14.41 -16.18
C GLU A 210 24.69 13.18 -16.59
N ALA A 211 24.87 12.23 -15.66
CA ALA A 211 25.47 10.94 -15.94
C ALA A 211 24.60 10.08 -16.89
N MET A 212 23.27 10.22 -16.86
CA MET A 212 22.34 9.42 -17.67
C MET A 212 22.12 9.95 -19.09
N MET A 213 22.26 11.25 -19.33
CA MET A 213 21.83 11.90 -20.58
C MET A 213 22.97 12.18 -21.58
N LYS A 214 24.01 11.34 -21.66
CA LYS A 214 25.14 11.60 -22.59
C LYS A 214 24.76 11.21 -24.04
N PRO A 215 24.86 12.12 -25.04
CA PRO A 215 25.38 13.49 -25.00
C PRO A 215 24.31 14.59 -24.76
N LYS A 216 24.78 15.77 -24.35
CA LYS A 216 24.04 16.99 -23.95
C LYS A 216 22.67 17.13 -24.65
N SER A 217 21.61 17.10 -23.83
CA SER A 217 20.21 17.21 -24.22
C SER A 217 19.95 18.34 -25.24
N PRO A 218 19.02 18.15 -26.20
CA PRO A 218 18.57 19.21 -27.08
C PRO A 218 18.07 20.44 -26.28
N PRO A 219 18.27 21.66 -26.80
CA PRO A 219 17.65 22.85 -26.22
C PRO A 219 16.12 22.67 -26.15
N GLY A 220 15.51 22.93 -24.99
CA GLY A 220 14.06 22.80 -24.79
C GLY A 220 13.62 21.51 -24.10
N LEU A 221 14.45 20.45 -24.12
CA LEU A 221 14.15 19.15 -23.47
C LEU A 221 13.83 19.29 -21.98
N GLU A 222 14.50 20.23 -21.32
CA GLU A 222 14.28 20.53 -19.91
C GLU A 222 12.91 21.15 -19.63
N SER A 223 12.27 21.81 -20.60
CA SER A 223 10.94 22.41 -20.41
C SER A 223 9.83 21.38 -20.53
N ASP A 224 9.96 20.44 -21.46
CA ASP A 224 8.92 19.44 -21.72
C ASP A 224 8.90 18.34 -20.64
N LEU A 225 10.05 18.06 -20.03
CA LEU A 225 10.18 17.12 -18.92
C LEU A 225 9.46 17.57 -17.65
N ILE A 226 9.31 18.88 -17.43
CA ILE A 226 8.61 19.44 -16.26
C ILE A 226 7.17 18.92 -16.21
N TRP A 227 6.48 18.84 -17.35
CA TRP A 227 5.08 18.44 -17.40
C TRP A 227 4.89 16.95 -17.11
N SER A 228 5.79 16.12 -17.61
CA SER A 228 5.79 14.69 -17.27
C SER A 228 6.12 14.44 -15.80
N LEU A 229 7.02 15.26 -15.22
CA LEU A 229 7.29 15.22 -13.79
C LEU A 229 6.07 15.69 -12.98
N MET A 230 5.40 16.77 -13.40
CA MET A 230 4.16 17.27 -12.79
C MET A 230 3.07 16.21 -12.77
N HIS A 231 2.83 15.59 -13.91
CA HIS A 231 1.94 14.44 -14.03
C HIS A 231 2.32 13.34 -13.03
N THR A 232 3.60 12.94 -13.00
CA THR A 232 4.07 11.87 -12.11
C THR A 232 3.88 12.21 -10.63
N THR A 233 4.11 13.47 -10.24
CA THR A 233 3.85 13.98 -8.88
C THR A 233 2.36 13.91 -8.55
N MET A 234 1.48 14.37 -9.46
CA MET A 234 0.03 14.34 -9.25
C MET A 234 -0.51 12.92 -9.15
N VAL A 235 -0.01 11.98 -9.96
CA VAL A 235 -0.36 10.55 -9.86
C VAL A 235 0.04 10.00 -8.50
N TYR A 236 1.25 10.30 -8.03
CA TYR A 236 1.66 9.88 -6.69
C TYR A 236 0.73 10.44 -5.60
N CYS A 237 0.38 11.73 -5.67
CA CYS A 237 -0.54 12.35 -4.71
C CYS A 237 -1.92 11.68 -4.73
N TYR A 238 -2.49 11.44 -5.92
CA TYR A 238 -3.77 10.75 -6.07
C TYR A 238 -3.70 9.33 -5.50
N VAL A 239 -2.71 8.54 -5.88
CA VAL A 239 -2.58 7.14 -5.45
C VAL A 239 -2.42 7.05 -3.93
N MET A 240 -1.62 7.94 -3.33
CA MET A 240 -1.52 8.02 -1.86
C MET A 240 -2.86 8.35 -1.19
N ARG A 241 -3.72 9.19 -1.81
CA ARG A 241 -5.08 9.43 -1.29
C ARG A 241 -6.01 8.24 -1.50
N HIS A 242 -5.95 7.63 -2.68
CA HIS A 242 -6.80 6.50 -3.04
C HIS A 242 -6.58 5.30 -2.12
N PHE A 243 -5.33 5.07 -1.71
CA PHE A 243 -4.95 4.00 -0.77
C PHE A 243 -4.71 4.50 0.66
N LEU A 244 -5.24 5.67 1.04
CA LEU A 244 -5.18 6.21 2.40
C LEU A 244 -3.77 6.21 3.05
N GLY A 245 -2.73 6.35 2.24
CA GLY A 245 -1.33 6.38 2.65
C GLY A 245 -0.57 5.06 2.57
N ASP A 246 -1.24 3.91 2.48
CA ASP A 246 -0.57 2.60 2.33
C ASP A 246 -0.64 2.07 0.90
N ILE A 247 0.28 2.54 0.07
CA ILE A 247 0.44 2.09 -1.31
C ILE A 247 1.16 0.72 -1.44
N ARG A 248 1.45 0.03 -0.32
CA ARG A 248 2.26 -1.19 -0.28
C ARG A 248 1.52 -2.42 0.24
N GLU A 249 0.34 -2.24 0.82
CA GLU A 249 -0.61 -3.28 1.22
C GLU A 249 -0.98 -4.13 -0.02
N GLU A 250 -1.83 -3.61 -0.90
CA GLU A 250 -2.23 -4.28 -2.14
C GLU A 250 -1.45 -3.79 -3.37
N VAL A 251 -0.16 -4.14 -3.43
CA VAL A 251 0.76 -3.68 -4.50
C VAL A 251 0.21 -3.93 -5.91
N LYS A 252 -0.50 -5.04 -6.16
CA LYS A 252 -1.03 -5.34 -7.50
C LYS A 252 -2.10 -4.32 -7.91
N ASP A 253 -2.98 -3.96 -6.99
CA ASP A 253 -4.05 -3.01 -7.22
C ASP A 253 -3.49 -1.61 -7.36
N THR A 254 -2.54 -1.23 -6.48
CA THR A 254 -1.81 0.04 -6.63
C THR A 254 -1.14 0.16 -7.99
N LEU A 255 -0.49 -0.89 -8.48
CA LEU A 255 0.14 -0.88 -9.81
C LEU A 255 -0.89 -0.83 -10.94
N SER A 256 -2.05 -1.46 -10.77
CA SER A 256 -3.16 -1.38 -11.72
C SER A 256 -3.61 0.08 -11.87
N VAL A 257 -3.85 0.78 -10.76
CA VAL A 257 -4.21 2.21 -10.74
C VAL A 257 -3.11 3.06 -11.39
N VAL A 258 -1.86 2.93 -10.93
CA VAL A 258 -0.73 3.71 -11.49
C VAL A 258 -0.59 3.47 -12.99
N SER A 259 -0.82 2.24 -13.47
CA SER A 259 -0.73 1.90 -14.90
C SER A 259 -1.82 2.57 -15.74
N LYS A 260 -3.05 2.65 -15.23
CA LYS A 260 -4.17 3.34 -15.87
C LYS A 260 -3.93 4.84 -15.92
N LEU A 261 -3.58 5.44 -14.77
CA LEU A 261 -3.40 6.89 -14.63
C LEU A 261 -2.11 7.43 -15.25
N SER A 262 -1.14 6.57 -15.57
CA SER A 262 0.14 6.98 -16.18
C SER A 262 0.40 6.35 -17.54
N LYS A 263 -0.65 6.03 -18.28
CA LYS A 263 -0.57 5.46 -19.63
C LYS A 263 0.27 6.31 -20.59
N SER A 264 0.13 7.63 -20.52
CA SER A 264 0.79 8.61 -21.40
C SER A 264 2.22 8.96 -20.95
N THR A 265 2.56 8.71 -19.68
CA THR A 265 3.86 9.09 -19.08
C THR A 265 4.72 7.87 -18.75
N LEU A 266 4.46 7.21 -17.62
CA LEU A 266 5.28 6.10 -17.13
C LEU A 266 5.10 4.84 -17.99
N PHE A 267 3.89 4.53 -18.44
CA PHE A 267 3.59 3.31 -19.19
C PHE A 267 3.59 3.51 -20.72
N SER A 268 3.87 4.72 -21.19
CA SER A 268 3.90 5.04 -22.62
C SER A 268 5.01 4.29 -23.37
N SER A 269 4.71 3.78 -24.56
CA SER A 269 5.73 3.23 -25.47
C SER A 269 6.17 4.23 -26.55
N THR A 270 5.57 5.43 -26.57
CA THR A 270 5.80 6.44 -27.60
C THR A 270 7.06 7.25 -27.29
N SER A 271 7.89 7.48 -28.31
CA SER A 271 9.02 8.40 -28.24
C SER A 271 8.52 9.84 -28.39
N GLY A 272 8.28 10.52 -27.28
CA GLY A 272 7.84 11.92 -27.23
C GLY A 272 7.41 12.35 -25.83
N TYR A 273 7.25 13.65 -25.63
CA TYR A 273 6.63 14.20 -24.42
C TYR A 273 5.12 14.23 -24.60
N ALA A 274 4.38 13.75 -23.61
CA ALA A 274 2.93 13.66 -23.68
C ALA A 274 2.24 15.02 -23.60
N TYR A 275 2.88 16.02 -22.97
CA TYR A 275 2.24 17.28 -22.60
C TYR A 275 3.13 18.48 -22.92
N GLY A 276 2.50 19.58 -23.31
CA GLY A 276 3.15 20.87 -23.55
C GLY A 276 2.87 21.95 -22.49
N ASN A 277 1.88 21.74 -21.62
CA ASN A 277 1.42 22.72 -20.63
C ASN A 277 0.69 22.02 -19.45
N PRO A 278 0.46 22.70 -18.32
CA PRO A 278 -0.19 22.08 -17.15
C PRO A 278 -1.66 21.76 -17.38
N THR A 279 -2.36 22.48 -18.26
CA THR A 279 -3.76 22.22 -18.60
C THR A 279 -3.95 20.85 -19.24
N GLU A 280 -3.06 20.47 -20.16
CA GLU A 280 -3.06 19.14 -20.80
C GLU A 280 -2.80 18.03 -19.78
N VAL A 281 -1.86 18.23 -18.86
CA VAL A 281 -1.57 17.27 -17.76
C VAL A 281 -2.82 17.03 -16.92
N LEU A 282 -3.48 18.12 -16.49
CA LEU A 282 -4.67 18.04 -15.65
C LEU A 282 -5.83 17.40 -16.36
N TYR A 283 -6.08 17.77 -17.62
CA TYR A 283 -7.18 17.21 -18.40
C TYR A 283 -7.01 15.72 -18.66
N ASP A 284 -5.81 15.28 -19.08
CA ASP A 284 -5.52 13.86 -19.30
C ASP A 284 -5.66 13.05 -18.00
N LEU A 285 -5.03 13.50 -16.91
CA LEU A 285 -5.06 12.79 -15.64
C LEU A 285 -6.47 12.73 -15.02
N VAL A 286 -7.23 13.83 -15.05
CA VAL A 286 -8.60 13.84 -14.51
C VAL A 286 -9.52 12.94 -15.33
N ASN A 287 -9.38 12.90 -16.65
CA ASN A 287 -10.15 11.94 -17.45
C ASN A 287 -9.74 10.50 -17.14
N ASP A 288 -8.45 10.21 -16.97
CA ASP A 288 -7.99 8.87 -16.59
C ASP A 288 -8.50 8.45 -15.20
N ILE A 289 -8.62 9.38 -14.25
CA ILE A 289 -9.23 9.14 -12.94
C ILE A 289 -10.71 8.83 -13.08
N LEU A 290 -11.46 9.67 -13.80
CA LEU A 290 -12.91 9.49 -13.98
C LEU A 290 -13.24 8.19 -14.75
N ASP A 291 -12.43 7.86 -15.77
CA ASP A 291 -12.57 6.61 -16.52
C ASP A 291 -12.23 5.39 -15.65
N TYR A 292 -11.28 5.52 -14.71
CA TYR A 292 -10.94 4.46 -13.76
C TYR A 292 -12.04 4.22 -12.72
N GLU A 293 -12.68 5.28 -12.25
CA GLU A 293 -13.77 5.24 -11.26
C GLU A 293 -15.10 4.73 -11.86
N GLU A 294 -15.13 4.36 -13.15
CA GLU A 294 -16.27 3.78 -13.88
C GLU A 294 -17.56 4.62 -13.81
N GLU A 295 -17.45 5.94 -13.65
CA GLU A 295 -18.62 6.79 -13.47
C GLU A 295 -19.23 7.29 -14.79
N ASP A 296 -20.54 7.07 -14.93
CA ASP A 296 -21.33 7.52 -16.07
C ASP A 296 -21.31 9.05 -16.21
N SER A 297 -21.17 9.51 -17.45
CA SER A 297 -20.87 10.90 -17.83
C SER A 297 -21.98 11.93 -17.54
N THR A 298 -23.04 11.58 -16.81
CA THR A 298 -24.29 12.33 -16.75
C THR A 298 -24.48 13.17 -15.48
N SER A 299 -24.33 14.49 -15.69
CA SER A 299 -24.98 15.63 -14.99
C SER A 299 -24.34 16.37 -13.80
N ASN A 300 -23.12 16.07 -13.35
CA ASN A 300 -22.35 17.03 -12.51
C ASN A 300 -20.84 17.13 -12.87
N ASN A 301 -20.53 16.80 -14.11
CA ASN A 301 -19.17 16.47 -14.55
C ASN A 301 -18.18 17.65 -14.48
N MET A 302 -18.61 18.89 -14.76
CA MET A 302 -17.67 20.02 -14.81
C MET A 302 -17.19 20.48 -13.42
N SER A 303 -18.10 20.56 -12.43
CA SER A 303 -17.72 20.97 -11.08
C SER A 303 -16.76 19.95 -10.46
N ARG A 304 -17.07 18.65 -10.57
CA ARG A 304 -16.19 17.58 -10.09
C ARG A 304 -14.82 17.62 -10.76
N ARG A 305 -14.77 17.77 -12.10
CA ARG A 305 -13.51 17.92 -12.84
C ARG A 305 -12.67 19.07 -12.28
N THR A 306 -13.27 20.25 -12.11
CA THR A 306 -12.57 21.41 -11.54
C THR A 306 -12.09 21.14 -10.12
N SER A 307 -12.92 20.54 -9.26
CA SER A 307 -12.53 20.17 -7.89
C SER A 307 -11.37 19.18 -7.88
N LEU A 308 -11.39 18.14 -8.72
CA LEU A 308 -10.28 17.19 -8.87
C LEU A 308 -9.01 17.89 -9.34
N MET A 309 -9.10 18.77 -10.35
CA MET A 309 -7.94 19.55 -10.83
C MET A 309 -7.34 20.40 -9.71
N LEU A 310 -8.17 21.07 -8.91
CA LEU A 310 -7.73 21.90 -7.79
C LEU A 310 -7.07 21.06 -6.70
N VAL A 311 -7.63 19.90 -6.32
CA VAL A 311 -7.05 19.00 -5.33
C VAL A 311 -5.68 18.48 -5.79
N LEU A 312 -5.56 18.04 -7.04
CA LEU A 312 -4.29 17.57 -7.62
C LEU A 312 -3.23 18.69 -7.64
N LEU A 313 -3.62 19.91 -7.98
CA LEU A 313 -2.74 21.08 -7.93
C LEU A 313 -2.34 21.43 -6.50
N ASP A 314 -3.28 21.47 -5.56
CA ASP A 314 -3.02 21.79 -4.16
C ASP A 314 -2.01 20.83 -3.54
N ASP A 315 -2.23 19.52 -3.71
CA ASP A 315 -1.33 18.51 -3.18
C ASP A 315 0.04 18.56 -3.84
N SER A 316 0.09 18.65 -5.17
CA SER A 316 1.37 18.74 -5.86
C SER A 316 2.15 20.00 -5.48
N LEU A 317 1.49 21.15 -5.33
CA LEU A 317 2.13 22.39 -4.86
C LEU A 317 2.69 22.25 -3.45
N LEU A 318 1.97 21.62 -2.52
CA LEU A 318 2.48 21.35 -1.17
C LEU A 318 3.70 20.42 -1.19
N VAL A 319 3.70 19.41 -2.07
CA VAL A 319 4.87 18.54 -2.27
C VAL A 319 6.06 19.32 -2.86
N LEU A 320 5.83 20.27 -3.76
CA LEU A 320 6.88 21.10 -4.36
C LEU A 320 7.44 22.15 -3.40
N GLU A 321 6.64 22.60 -2.42
CA GLU A 321 7.05 23.60 -1.42
C GLU A 321 8.06 23.04 -0.41
N LYS A 322 7.88 21.78 -0.02
CA LYS A 322 8.63 21.17 1.08
C LYS A 322 10.01 20.71 0.64
N GLN A 323 10.99 20.88 1.52
CA GLN A 323 12.36 20.45 1.29
C GLN A 323 12.42 18.94 0.99
N ASP A 324 13.06 18.58 -0.12
CA ASP A 324 13.27 17.22 -0.62
C ASP A 324 11.98 16.39 -0.83
N ALA A 325 10.78 16.96 -0.63
CA ALA A 325 9.52 16.22 -0.68
C ALA A 325 9.20 15.69 -2.07
N LEU A 326 9.46 16.48 -3.13
CA LEU A 326 9.39 16.00 -4.51
C LEU A 326 10.29 14.77 -4.73
N ILE A 327 11.54 14.81 -4.26
CA ILE A 327 12.50 13.71 -4.43
C ILE A 327 12.02 12.47 -3.66
N ARG A 328 11.46 12.65 -2.46
CA ARG A 328 10.87 11.57 -1.65
C ARG A 328 9.66 10.94 -2.33
N ALA A 329 8.73 11.74 -2.83
CA ALA A 329 7.52 11.29 -3.51
C ALA A 329 7.85 10.43 -4.75
N ILE A 330 8.67 10.97 -5.66
CA ILE A 330 9.06 10.26 -6.88
C ILE A 330 9.94 9.04 -6.56
N GLY A 331 10.76 9.14 -5.52
CA GLY A 331 11.58 8.04 -5.04
C GLY A 331 10.77 6.88 -4.47
N ASP A 332 9.69 7.18 -3.75
CA ASP A 332 8.80 6.18 -3.18
C ASP A 332 7.96 5.48 -4.26
N LEU A 333 7.44 6.26 -5.23
CA LEU A 333 6.78 5.73 -6.41
C LEU A 333 7.71 4.83 -7.24
N TRP A 334 8.97 5.24 -7.43
CA TRP A 334 9.96 4.41 -8.11
C TRP A 334 10.19 3.09 -7.36
N LYS A 335 10.38 3.11 -6.05
CA LYS A 335 10.56 1.89 -5.23
C LYS A 335 9.33 0.98 -5.27
N LEU A 336 8.13 1.56 -5.25
CA LEU A 336 6.88 0.82 -5.44
C LEU A 336 6.89 0.09 -6.80
N LEU A 337 7.16 0.80 -7.89
CA LEU A 337 7.21 0.22 -9.24
C LEU A 337 8.30 -0.85 -9.35
N GLU A 338 9.50 -0.61 -8.82
CA GLU A 338 10.61 -1.54 -8.86
C GLU A 338 10.30 -2.84 -8.10
N ALA A 339 9.80 -2.75 -6.86
CA ALA A 339 9.38 -3.91 -6.09
C ALA A 339 8.20 -4.63 -6.76
N GLY A 340 7.28 -3.86 -7.34
CA GLY A 340 6.12 -4.31 -8.08
C GLY A 340 6.41 -5.20 -9.27
N THR A 341 7.53 -4.97 -9.97
CA THR A 341 7.92 -5.75 -11.17
C THR A 341 7.96 -7.27 -10.93
N LYS A 342 8.28 -7.69 -9.70
CA LYS A 342 8.34 -9.12 -9.31
C LYS A 342 6.97 -9.67 -8.89
N LYS A 343 6.06 -8.81 -8.43
CA LYS A 343 4.73 -9.17 -7.92
C LYS A 343 3.67 -9.27 -9.03
N VAL A 344 3.91 -8.64 -10.19
CA VAL A 344 2.98 -8.68 -11.33
C VAL A 344 3.17 -9.92 -12.22
N ASP A 345 2.12 -10.22 -12.99
CA ASP A 345 2.08 -11.33 -13.93
C ASP A 345 3.09 -11.16 -15.07
N LYS A 346 3.35 -12.25 -15.81
CA LYS A 346 4.37 -12.25 -16.87
C LYS A 346 4.06 -11.27 -18.00
N THR A 347 2.79 -10.97 -18.28
CA THR A 347 2.40 -10.12 -19.41
C THR A 347 2.63 -8.63 -19.13
N THR A 348 2.35 -8.18 -17.90
CA THR A 348 2.53 -6.78 -17.48
C THR A 348 3.92 -6.48 -16.91
N ARG A 349 4.69 -7.51 -16.53
CA ARG A 349 6.05 -7.34 -15.97
C ARG A 349 6.96 -6.43 -16.80
N LYS A 350 6.93 -6.56 -18.12
CA LYS A 350 7.79 -5.74 -19.00
C LYS A 350 7.40 -4.27 -18.97
N SER A 351 6.10 -3.95 -19.03
CA SER A 351 5.63 -2.56 -18.98
C SER A 351 5.89 -1.96 -17.60
N CYS A 352 5.64 -2.70 -16.52
CA CYS A 352 5.95 -2.28 -15.16
C CYS A 352 7.46 -2.01 -14.97
N PHE A 353 8.33 -2.87 -15.50
CA PHE A 353 9.77 -2.65 -15.47
C PHE A 353 10.19 -1.38 -16.23
N LEU A 354 9.65 -1.13 -17.41
CA LEU A 354 9.92 0.10 -18.17
C LEU A 354 9.40 1.35 -17.44
N ALA A 355 8.23 1.26 -16.81
CA ALA A 355 7.67 2.31 -15.98
C ALA A 355 8.57 2.61 -14.77
N ALA A 356 9.11 1.59 -14.09
CA ALA A 356 10.08 1.76 -13.01
C ALA A 356 11.35 2.49 -13.48
N ARG A 357 11.86 2.16 -14.68
CA ARG A 357 13.04 2.84 -15.26
C ARG A 357 12.75 4.30 -15.59
N LYS A 358 11.55 4.63 -16.06
CA LYS A 358 11.12 6.01 -16.29
C LYS A 358 10.91 6.78 -14.98
N ALA A 359 10.31 6.16 -13.97
CA ALA A 359 10.18 6.77 -12.64
C ALA A 359 11.56 7.08 -12.04
N TYR A 360 12.54 6.19 -12.20
CA TYR A 360 13.93 6.45 -11.79
C TYR A 360 14.58 7.61 -12.58
N PHE A 361 14.28 7.72 -13.87
CA PHE A 361 14.72 8.87 -14.67
C PHE A 361 14.09 10.18 -14.19
N TYR A 362 12.77 10.18 -13.89
CA TYR A 362 12.10 11.34 -13.31
C TYR A 362 12.58 11.66 -11.89
N LEU A 363 13.03 10.68 -11.11
CA LEU A 363 13.72 10.90 -9.84
C LEU A 363 15.04 11.64 -10.05
N ALA A 364 15.85 11.22 -11.03
CA ALA A 364 17.08 11.93 -11.40
C ALA A 364 16.79 13.36 -11.85
N TYR A 365 15.74 13.54 -12.64
CA TYR A 365 15.30 14.85 -13.10
C TYR A 365 14.80 15.73 -11.95
N ALA A 366 14.04 15.18 -10.99
CA ALA A 366 13.62 15.87 -9.77
C ALA A 366 14.83 16.37 -8.96
N VAL A 367 15.86 15.53 -8.78
CA VAL A 367 17.11 15.91 -8.11
C VAL A 367 17.81 17.03 -8.86
N TYR A 368 17.86 16.97 -10.19
CA TYR A 368 18.47 18.00 -11.03
C TYR A 368 17.74 19.35 -10.93
N ILE A 369 16.41 19.38 -11.10
CA ILE A 369 15.64 20.64 -11.06
C ILE A 369 15.56 21.25 -9.67
N SER A 370 15.69 20.43 -8.60
CA SER A 370 15.72 20.91 -7.21
C SER A 370 17.02 21.65 -6.88
N LYS A 371 18.09 21.42 -7.63
CA LYS A 371 19.38 22.13 -7.49
C LYS A 371 19.45 23.39 -8.36
N ASN A 372 18.49 23.57 -9.27
CA ASN A 372 18.46 24.63 -10.27
C ASN A 372 17.15 25.44 -10.16
N HIS A 373 16.92 26.40 -11.06
CA HIS A 373 15.66 27.17 -11.09
C HIS A 373 14.46 26.41 -11.67
N GLY A 374 14.61 25.10 -11.97
CA GLY A 374 13.56 24.30 -12.59
C GLY A 374 12.39 24.01 -11.65
N LEU A 375 12.66 23.76 -10.36
CA LEU A 375 11.63 23.52 -9.36
C LEU A 375 10.75 24.76 -9.16
N GLU A 376 11.35 25.94 -8.99
CA GLU A 376 10.62 27.21 -8.88
C GLU A 376 9.79 27.51 -10.13
N ARG A 377 10.33 27.23 -11.32
CA ARG A 377 9.57 27.38 -12.56
C ARG A 377 8.34 26.47 -12.60
N MET A 378 8.49 25.20 -12.22
CA MET A 378 7.38 24.24 -12.16
C MET A 378 6.31 24.70 -11.17
N LYS A 379 6.71 25.15 -9.98
CA LYS A 379 5.82 25.70 -8.95
C LYS A 379 5.06 26.93 -9.46
N LEU A 380 5.76 27.92 -10.04
CA LEU A 380 5.11 29.13 -10.57
C LEU A 380 4.07 28.81 -11.65
N LEU A 381 4.37 27.87 -12.55
CA LEU A 381 3.46 27.48 -13.62
C LEU A 381 2.23 26.73 -13.08
N ALA A 382 2.42 25.86 -12.08
CA ALA A 382 1.31 25.19 -11.38
C ALA A 382 0.45 26.19 -10.58
N MET A 383 1.07 27.15 -9.89
CA MET A 383 0.35 28.21 -9.17
C MET A 383 -0.49 29.09 -10.10
N ALA A 384 0.07 29.48 -11.25
CA ALA A 384 -0.65 30.27 -12.24
C ALA A 384 -1.87 29.51 -12.80
N GLU A 385 -1.72 28.21 -13.06
CA GLU A 385 -2.83 27.38 -13.54
C GLU A 385 -3.92 27.19 -12.49
N ARG A 386 -3.53 27.02 -11.21
CA ARG A 386 -4.45 26.98 -10.08
C ARG A 386 -5.25 28.28 -9.96
N GLU A 387 -4.57 29.43 -10.04
CA GLU A 387 -5.23 30.73 -9.97
C GLU A 387 -6.21 30.93 -11.14
N ARG A 388 -5.83 30.50 -12.35
CA ARG A 388 -6.71 30.51 -13.53
C ARG A 388 -7.99 29.71 -13.26
N LEU A 389 -7.88 28.48 -12.75
CA LEU A 389 -9.04 27.61 -12.46
C LEU A 389 -9.95 28.22 -11.38
N LEU A 390 -9.40 28.78 -10.31
CA LEU A 390 -10.19 29.46 -9.27
C LEU A 390 -10.95 30.68 -9.81
N LEU A 391 -10.33 31.46 -10.69
CA LEU A 391 -11.00 32.59 -11.33
C LEU A 391 -12.15 32.13 -12.25
N GLU A 392 -11.96 31.03 -12.97
CA GLU A 392 -12.99 30.41 -13.81
C GLU A 392 -14.16 29.87 -12.99
N GLU A 393 -13.87 29.17 -11.90
CA GLU A 393 -14.88 28.66 -10.96
C GLU A 393 -15.71 29.81 -10.35
N GLN A 394 -15.04 30.85 -9.86
CA GLN A 394 -15.72 32.05 -9.35
C GLN A 394 -16.56 32.76 -10.42
N ALA A 395 -16.08 32.79 -11.67
CA ALA A 395 -16.84 33.36 -12.78
C ALA A 395 -18.09 32.55 -13.10
N PHE A 396 -17.96 31.22 -13.13
CA PHE A 396 -19.06 30.29 -13.31
C PHE A 396 -20.11 30.44 -12.19
N ASP A 397 -19.68 30.51 -10.93
CA ASP A 397 -20.56 30.72 -9.79
C ASP A 397 -21.33 32.04 -9.85
N ARG A 398 -20.66 33.12 -10.26
CA ARG A 398 -21.34 34.42 -10.48
C ARG A 398 -22.40 34.30 -11.57
N GLN A 399 -22.09 33.64 -12.68
CA GLN A 399 -23.04 33.43 -13.77
C GLN A 399 -24.23 32.56 -13.35
N ARG A 400 -23.97 31.47 -12.61
CA ARG A 400 -25.00 30.59 -12.04
C ARG A 400 -25.98 31.36 -11.15
N LYS A 401 -25.47 32.15 -10.20
CA LYS A 401 -26.29 32.99 -9.31
C LYS A 401 -27.15 34.00 -10.07
N ILE A 402 -26.59 34.63 -11.11
CA ILE A 402 -27.35 35.56 -11.97
C ILE A 402 -28.47 34.83 -12.71
N ALA A 403 -28.20 33.64 -13.24
CA ALA A 403 -29.20 32.82 -13.94
C ALA A 403 -30.33 32.37 -13.01
N GLU A 404 -30.00 31.90 -11.80
CA GLU A 404 -30.98 31.52 -10.77
C GLU A 404 -31.90 32.70 -10.40
N GLN A 405 -31.32 33.89 -10.18
CA GLN A 405 -32.08 35.11 -9.91
C GLN A 405 -33.02 35.48 -11.08
N ALA A 406 -32.56 35.34 -12.32
CA ALA A 406 -33.39 35.61 -13.50
C ALA A 406 -34.57 34.63 -13.61
N ILE A 407 -34.34 33.33 -13.34
CA ILE A 407 -35.38 32.29 -13.32
C ILE A 407 -36.41 32.60 -12.22
N GLU A 408 -35.98 32.96 -11.01
CA GLU A 408 -36.89 33.35 -9.94
C GLU A 408 -37.75 34.56 -10.29
N MET A 409 -37.16 35.58 -10.92
CA MET A 409 -37.91 36.77 -11.36
C MET A 409 -38.95 36.39 -12.41
N GLN A 410 -38.62 35.51 -13.36
CA GLN A 410 -39.56 35.03 -14.37
C GLN A 410 -40.70 34.20 -13.76
N GLN A 411 -40.40 33.33 -12.79
CA GLN A 411 -41.41 32.55 -12.06
C GLN A 411 -42.35 33.45 -11.23
N LYS A 412 -41.81 34.51 -10.60
CA LYS A 412 -42.61 35.50 -9.87
C LYS A 412 -43.54 36.30 -10.80
N GLN A 413 -43.11 36.59 -12.03
CA GLN A 413 -43.92 37.28 -13.05
C GLN A 413 -45.01 36.39 -13.66
N ASN A 414 -44.78 35.08 -13.77
CA ASN A 414 -45.72 34.12 -14.35
C ASN A 414 -46.74 33.53 -13.35
N LYS A 415 -46.73 33.91 -12.07
CA LYS A 415 -47.77 33.49 -11.11
C LYS A 415 -49.13 34.11 -11.51
N PRO A 416 -50.19 33.31 -11.73
CA PRO A 416 -51.49 33.84 -12.12
C PRO A 416 -52.04 34.74 -11.01
N LYS A 417 -52.52 35.94 -11.38
CA LYS A 417 -53.31 36.77 -10.47
C LYS A 417 -54.60 36.02 -10.18
N ILE A 418 -54.74 35.49 -8.96
CA ILE A 418 -56.04 35.06 -8.45
C ILE A 418 -56.89 36.32 -8.37
N THR A 419 -57.68 36.58 -9.40
CA THR A 419 -58.79 37.53 -9.32
C THR A 419 -59.87 36.84 -8.52
N ASP A 420 -59.97 37.18 -7.25
CA ASP A 420 -61.16 36.93 -6.44
C ASP A 420 -62.35 37.60 -7.16
N VAL A 421 -63.19 36.77 -7.77
CA VAL A 421 -64.50 37.21 -8.28
C VAL A 421 -65.46 37.07 -7.09
N LEU A 422 -65.95 38.25 -6.66
CA LEU A 422 -66.96 38.49 -5.63
C LEU A 422 -68.25 37.69 -5.83
#